data_AF-A0A520I0H5-F1
#
_entry.id   AF-A0A520I0H5-F1
#
_cell.length_a   1.000
_cell.length_b   1.000
_cell.length_c   1.000
_cell.angle_alpha   90.00
_cell.angle_beta   90.00
_cell.angle_gamma   90.00
#
_symmetry.space_group_name_H-M   'P 1'
#
loop_
_entity.id
_entity.type
_entity.pdbx_description
1 polymer ?
#
loop_
_entity_poly.entity_id
_entity_poly.type
_entity_poly.pdbx_seq_one_letter_code
_entity_poly.pdbx_strand_id
1 'polypeptide(L)'
;LFDACLQANFSNASKAGEHYDLTKILEGTLVNARPELAVTLVENHDTQPLQSLEQTVEPWFRAHAYTITLLREAGYPCVFYADIYGSHYTDTGTDGKDHEVTLEPLPQLDRLLRLRKEKAYGPQCDYFDHPSCIGWTREGDQEHENSGLAIILSNGEAGHKAMEVGVQFAGKTFTDQLGHAQGEVVINENGWGEFYCEAGSVSVWGVA
;
A
#
# COMPACT_ATOMS: atom_id res chain seq x y z
N LEU A 1 -13.51 -1.12 14.46
CA LEU A 1 -13.16 0.29 14.78
C LEU A 1 -12.23 0.80 13.70
N PHE A 2 -12.21 2.10 13.41
CA PHE A 2 -11.21 2.66 12.51
C PHE A 2 -9.81 2.57 13.15
N ASP A 3 -8.83 2.15 12.36
CA ASP A 3 -7.44 2.05 12.78
C ASP A 3 -6.72 3.39 12.59
N ALA A 4 -7.07 4.36 13.45
CA ALA A 4 -6.43 5.67 13.46
C ALA A 4 -4.92 5.61 13.75
N CYS A 5 -4.46 4.56 14.45
CA CYS A 5 -3.03 4.35 14.71
C CYS A 5 -2.27 4.00 13.42
N LEU A 6 -2.83 3.14 12.56
CA LEU A 6 -2.24 2.86 11.26
C LEU A 6 -2.25 4.11 10.36
N GLN A 7 -3.35 4.86 10.35
CA GLN A 7 -3.45 6.13 9.63
C GLN A 7 -2.34 7.10 10.07
N ALA A 8 -2.12 7.22 11.39
CA ALA A 8 -1.05 8.04 11.94
C ALA A 8 0.34 7.58 11.52
N ASN A 9 0.58 6.26 11.47
CA ASN A 9 1.83 5.70 10.97
C ASN A 9 2.08 6.09 9.51
N PHE A 10 1.04 6.07 8.65
CA PHE A 10 1.17 6.52 7.26
C PHE A 10 1.52 8.00 7.14
N SER A 11 0.86 8.87 7.90
CA SER A 11 1.17 10.31 7.91
C SER A 11 2.61 10.58 8.39
N ASN A 12 3.05 9.87 9.43
CA ASN A 12 4.41 10.01 9.94
C ASN A 12 5.46 9.50 8.94
N ALA A 13 5.21 8.33 8.32
CA ALA A 13 6.10 7.77 7.31
C ALA A 13 6.23 8.67 6.08
N SER A 14 5.12 9.23 5.61
CA SER A 14 5.10 10.11 4.44
C SER A 14 5.89 11.41 4.64
N LYS A 15 5.95 11.90 5.89
CA LYS A 15 6.68 13.12 6.28
C LYS A 15 8.15 12.87 6.59
N ALA A 16 8.47 11.70 7.16
CA ALA A 16 9.84 11.34 7.53
C ALA A 16 10.65 10.75 6.35
N GLY A 17 9.99 10.27 5.29
CA GLY A 17 10.68 9.66 4.14
C GLY A 17 11.51 8.45 4.56
N GLU A 18 12.73 8.33 4.04
CA GLU A 18 13.66 7.23 4.34
C GLU A 18 14.04 7.10 5.83
N HIS A 19 13.85 8.16 6.63
CA HIS A 19 14.12 8.14 8.06
C HIS A 19 13.06 7.42 8.87
N TYR A 20 11.91 7.08 8.26
CA TYR A 20 10.93 6.19 8.87
C TYR A 20 11.32 4.73 8.66
N ASP A 21 11.34 3.96 9.73
CA ASP A 21 11.57 2.51 9.68
C ASP A 21 10.27 1.79 9.29
N LEU A 22 10.15 1.43 8.00
CA LEU A 22 8.97 0.76 7.45
C LEU A 22 8.67 -0.60 8.07
N THR A 23 9.66 -1.26 8.68
CA THR A 23 9.42 -2.53 9.39
C THR A 23 8.44 -2.35 10.57
N LYS A 24 8.29 -1.11 11.03
CA LYS A 24 7.42 -0.71 12.15
C LYS A 24 6.08 -0.12 11.71
N ILE A 25 5.77 -0.10 10.41
CA ILE A 25 4.55 0.57 9.90
C ILE A 25 3.25 0.00 10.50
N LEU A 26 3.26 -1.27 10.92
CA LEU A 26 2.12 -1.94 11.58
C LEU A 26 2.24 -1.96 13.12
N GLU A 27 3.34 -1.49 13.69
CA GLU A 27 3.55 -1.50 15.15
C GLU A 27 2.57 -0.54 15.84
N GLY A 28 1.99 -0.98 16.95
CA GLY A 28 1.01 -0.19 17.71
C GLY A 28 -0.34 0.03 17.03
N THR A 29 -0.63 -0.66 15.91
CA THR A 29 -1.88 -0.52 15.16
C THR A 29 -2.97 -1.50 15.61
N LEU A 30 -4.24 -1.15 15.35
CA LEU A 30 -5.35 -2.06 15.63
C LEU A 30 -5.30 -3.29 14.72
N VAL A 31 -4.93 -3.14 13.45
CA VAL A 31 -4.83 -4.26 12.50
C VAL A 31 -3.78 -5.28 12.93
N ASN A 32 -2.69 -4.84 13.57
CA ASN A 32 -1.70 -5.76 14.13
C ASN A 32 -2.19 -6.45 15.40
N ALA A 33 -3.00 -5.78 16.23
CA ALA A 33 -3.48 -6.33 17.49
C ALA A 33 -4.75 -7.20 17.36
N ARG A 34 -5.70 -6.78 16.52
CA ARG A 34 -7.04 -7.36 16.33
C ARG A 34 -7.47 -7.20 14.86
N PRO A 35 -6.84 -7.92 13.93
CA PRO A 35 -7.04 -7.73 12.48
C PRO A 35 -8.50 -7.83 12.04
N GLU A 36 -9.28 -8.70 12.65
CA GLU A 36 -10.70 -8.93 12.37
C GLU A 36 -11.64 -7.81 12.86
N LEU A 37 -11.14 -6.92 13.73
CA LEU A 37 -11.89 -5.79 14.28
C LEU A 37 -11.41 -4.43 13.75
N ALA A 38 -10.42 -4.44 12.85
CA ALA A 38 -9.78 -3.25 12.31
C ALA A 38 -10.41 -2.84 10.97
N VAL A 39 -10.91 -1.60 10.90
CA VAL A 39 -11.22 -0.93 9.63
C VAL A 39 -10.01 -0.06 9.30
N THR A 40 -9.21 -0.48 8.33
CA THR A 40 -7.98 0.23 7.94
C THR A 40 -8.32 1.33 6.94
N LEU A 41 -7.61 2.46 7.01
CA LEU A 41 -7.87 3.65 6.19
C LEU A 41 -6.57 4.43 5.95
N VAL A 42 -6.52 5.18 4.86
CA VAL A 42 -5.39 6.06 4.52
C VAL A 42 -5.66 7.50 4.98
N GLU A 43 -6.85 8.01 4.68
CA GLU A 43 -7.32 9.33 5.10
C GLU A 43 -8.84 9.30 5.30
N ASN A 44 -9.39 10.34 5.93
CA ASN A 44 -10.82 10.62 5.99
C ASN A 44 -11.08 12.14 5.98
N HIS A 45 -12.35 12.51 6.15
CA HIS A 45 -12.77 13.91 6.18
C HIS A 45 -12.25 14.70 7.39
N ASP A 46 -11.82 14.06 8.48
CA ASP A 46 -11.25 14.75 9.64
C ASP A 46 -9.74 14.98 9.50
N THR A 47 -9.04 14.15 8.72
CA THR A 47 -7.57 14.18 8.58
C THR A 47 -7.07 14.96 7.37
N GLN A 48 -7.95 15.36 6.46
CA GLN A 48 -7.61 16.21 5.31
C GLN A 48 -7.16 17.62 5.76
N PRO A 49 -6.52 18.43 4.89
CA PRO A 49 -6.01 19.76 5.24
C PRO A 49 -7.07 20.68 5.88
N LEU A 50 -6.64 21.52 6.80
CA LEU A 50 -7.46 22.53 7.49
C LEU A 50 -8.63 21.96 8.30
N GLN A 51 -8.66 20.65 8.58
CA GLN A 51 -9.68 20.02 9.41
C GLN A 51 -9.18 19.77 10.84
N SER A 52 -10.13 19.48 11.75
CA SER A 52 -9.87 19.44 13.20
C SER A 52 -8.83 18.39 13.64
N LEU A 53 -8.66 17.32 12.87
CA LEU A 53 -7.69 16.25 13.12
C LEU A 53 -6.68 16.15 11.97
N GLU A 54 -6.31 17.28 11.35
CA GLU A 54 -5.39 17.33 10.21
C GLU A 54 -4.17 16.42 10.44
N GLN A 55 -4.08 15.38 9.61
CA GLN A 55 -3.05 14.36 9.68
C GLN A 55 -2.89 13.76 8.28
N THR A 56 -2.53 14.63 7.34
CA THR A 56 -2.43 14.29 5.91
C THR A 56 -1.34 13.26 5.63
N VAL A 57 -1.56 12.45 4.61
CA VAL A 57 -0.53 11.58 4.01
C VAL A 57 0.02 12.29 2.78
N GLU A 58 1.33 12.48 2.71
CA GLU A 58 1.96 13.18 1.58
C GLU A 58 1.67 12.44 0.26
N PRO A 59 1.40 13.15 -0.86
CA PRO A 59 0.90 12.55 -2.09
C PRO A 59 1.71 11.36 -2.62
N TRP A 60 3.04 11.40 -2.45
CA TRP A 60 3.96 10.35 -2.91
C TRP A 60 3.79 9.01 -2.18
N PHE A 61 3.35 9.03 -0.91
CA PHE A 61 3.23 7.84 -0.07
C PHE A 61 1.81 7.24 -0.06
N ARG A 62 0.81 7.94 -0.66
CA ARG A 62 -0.58 7.46 -0.69
C ARG A 62 -0.71 6.10 -1.37
N ALA A 63 0.06 5.84 -2.43
CA ALA A 63 0.08 4.54 -3.10
C ALA A 63 0.61 3.42 -2.19
N HIS A 64 1.64 3.69 -1.38
CA HIS A 64 2.16 2.75 -0.38
C HIS A 64 1.10 2.43 0.67
N ALA A 65 0.46 3.46 1.24
CA ALA A 65 -0.56 3.31 2.26
C ALA A 65 -1.78 2.51 1.75
N TYR A 66 -2.28 2.83 0.55
CA TYR A 66 -3.37 2.05 -0.06
C TYR A 66 -2.95 0.62 -0.40
N THR A 67 -1.71 0.39 -0.83
CA THR A 67 -1.20 -0.97 -1.08
C THR A 67 -1.18 -1.80 0.21
N ILE A 68 -0.74 -1.21 1.33
CA ILE A 68 -0.73 -1.86 2.65
C ILE A 68 -2.15 -2.20 3.11
N THR A 69 -3.11 -1.29 2.96
CA THR A 69 -4.49 -1.54 3.41
C THR A 69 -5.26 -2.48 2.48
N LEU A 70 -5.03 -2.41 1.16
CA LEU A 70 -5.82 -3.15 0.18
C LEU A 70 -5.26 -4.53 -0.15
N LEU A 71 -3.94 -4.77 -0.11
CA LEU A 71 -3.36 -6.01 -0.64
C LEU A 71 -2.87 -6.98 0.43
N ARG A 72 -2.88 -6.57 1.71
CA ARG A 72 -2.67 -7.48 2.84
C ARG A 72 -3.95 -8.25 3.18
N GLU A 73 -3.79 -9.40 3.82
CA GLU A 73 -4.90 -10.27 4.25
C GLU A 73 -5.68 -9.68 5.44
N ALA A 74 -5.01 -8.94 6.31
CA ALA A 74 -5.55 -8.44 7.57
C ALA A 74 -6.29 -7.10 7.41
N GLY A 75 -7.36 -6.93 8.18
CA GLY A 75 -8.14 -5.69 8.23
C GLY A 75 -9.23 -5.60 7.16
N TYR A 76 -10.18 -4.70 7.42
CA TYR A 76 -11.22 -4.31 6.48
C TYR A 76 -10.89 -2.92 5.93
N PRO A 77 -10.32 -2.80 4.71
CA PRO A 77 -9.97 -1.51 4.14
C PRO A 77 -11.19 -0.66 3.81
N CYS A 78 -11.11 0.62 4.15
CA CYS A 78 -12.05 1.67 3.83
C CYS A 78 -11.38 2.70 2.92
N VAL A 79 -11.96 2.91 1.74
CA VAL A 79 -11.43 3.86 0.75
C VAL A 79 -12.07 5.22 0.95
N PHE A 80 -11.26 6.27 0.89
CA PHE A 80 -11.74 7.63 1.04
C PHE A 80 -12.28 8.18 -0.29
N TYR A 81 -13.44 8.85 -0.24
CA TYR A 81 -14.10 9.41 -1.41
C TYR A 81 -13.20 10.35 -2.22
N ALA A 82 -12.47 11.24 -1.54
CA ALA A 82 -11.62 12.23 -2.23
C ALA A 82 -10.42 11.58 -2.92
N ASP A 83 -9.95 10.42 -2.49
CA ASP A 83 -8.87 9.70 -3.20
C ASP A 83 -9.38 9.02 -4.47
N ILE A 84 -10.69 8.80 -4.62
CA ILE A 84 -11.28 8.28 -5.87
C ILE A 84 -11.63 9.45 -6.81
N TYR A 85 -12.29 10.49 -6.29
CA TYR A 85 -12.97 11.50 -7.10
C TYR A 85 -12.33 12.88 -7.04
N GLY A 86 -11.35 13.07 -6.15
CA GLY A 86 -10.86 14.38 -5.79
C GLY A 86 -11.86 15.14 -4.91
N SER A 87 -11.43 16.30 -4.42
CA SER A 87 -12.29 17.25 -3.72
C SER A 87 -11.70 18.66 -3.81
N HIS A 88 -12.55 19.67 -3.73
CA HIS A 88 -12.13 21.06 -3.65
C HIS A 88 -13.01 21.81 -2.65
N TYR A 89 -12.38 22.56 -1.75
CA TYR A 89 -13.07 23.34 -0.72
C TYR A 89 -12.22 24.52 -0.24
N THR A 90 -12.84 25.43 0.51
CA THR A 90 -12.18 26.54 1.17
C THR A 90 -12.38 26.40 2.67
N ASP A 91 -11.33 26.60 3.46
CA ASP A 91 -11.42 26.63 4.91
C ASP A 91 -10.45 27.66 5.51
N THR A 92 -10.65 28.03 6.76
CA THR A 92 -9.84 29.05 7.45
C THR A 92 -8.61 28.41 8.11
N GLY A 93 -7.43 28.85 7.69
CA GLY A 93 -6.15 28.39 8.22
C GLY A 93 -5.86 28.89 9.64
N THR A 94 -4.77 28.38 10.21
CA THR A 94 -4.27 28.83 11.53
C THR A 94 -3.82 30.29 11.54
N ASP A 95 -3.63 30.90 10.37
CA ASP A 95 -3.35 32.33 10.19
C ASP A 95 -4.61 33.21 10.14
N GLY A 96 -5.80 32.62 10.29
CA GLY A 96 -7.08 33.29 10.27
C GLY A 96 -7.53 33.75 8.88
N LYS A 97 -6.89 33.25 7.82
CA LYS A 97 -7.26 33.54 6.43
C LYS A 97 -7.90 32.32 5.78
N ASP A 98 -8.69 32.59 4.75
CA ASP A 98 -9.28 31.54 3.93
C ASP A 98 -8.24 31.00 2.94
N HIS A 99 -8.15 29.68 2.83
CA HIS A 99 -7.28 28.97 1.90
C HIS A 99 -8.10 27.98 1.08
N GLU A 100 -7.80 27.90 -0.21
CA GLU A 100 -8.36 26.88 -1.08
C GLU A 100 -7.54 25.60 -0.98
N VAL A 101 -8.23 24.47 -0.81
CA VAL A 101 -7.64 23.14 -0.78
C VAL A 101 -8.18 22.34 -1.95
N THR A 102 -7.27 21.73 -2.71
CA THR A 102 -7.60 20.75 -3.74
C THR A 102 -6.97 19.41 -3.38
N LEU A 103 -7.81 18.39 -3.26
CA LEU A 103 -7.40 17.00 -3.09
C LEU A 103 -7.45 16.32 -4.46
N GLU A 104 -6.30 15.88 -4.94
CA GLU A 104 -6.21 15.16 -6.21
C GLU A 104 -6.56 13.68 -6.01
N PRO A 105 -7.34 13.07 -6.93
CA PRO A 105 -7.53 11.62 -6.96
C PRO A 105 -6.20 10.86 -6.99
N LEU A 106 -6.18 9.64 -6.45
CA LEU A 106 -5.05 8.73 -6.55
C LEU A 106 -5.17 7.87 -7.83
N PRO A 107 -4.30 8.08 -8.85
CA PRO A 107 -4.43 7.37 -10.14
C PRO A 107 -4.36 5.84 -10.03
N GLN A 108 -3.61 5.32 -9.05
CA GLN A 108 -3.40 3.89 -8.85
C GLN A 108 -4.59 3.18 -8.21
N LEU A 109 -5.55 3.92 -7.64
CA LEU A 109 -6.56 3.35 -6.75
C LEU A 109 -7.52 2.39 -7.48
N ASP A 110 -7.95 2.69 -8.71
CA ASP A 110 -8.76 1.76 -9.52
C ASP A 110 -8.03 0.42 -9.72
N ARG A 111 -6.73 0.49 -10.00
CA ARG A 111 -5.92 -0.72 -10.22
C ARG A 111 -5.74 -1.52 -8.93
N LEU A 112 -5.44 -0.86 -7.82
CA LEU A 112 -5.32 -1.50 -6.50
C LEU A 112 -6.63 -2.18 -6.07
N LEU A 113 -7.78 -1.56 -6.32
CA LEU A 113 -9.10 -2.13 -6.03
C LEU A 113 -9.36 -3.40 -6.86
N ARG A 114 -9.00 -3.40 -8.14
CA ARG A 114 -9.10 -4.60 -8.99
C ARG A 114 -8.18 -5.71 -8.50
N LEU A 115 -6.93 -5.38 -8.17
CA LEU A 115 -5.97 -6.36 -7.64
C LEU A 115 -6.46 -6.97 -6.33
N ARG A 116 -7.05 -6.17 -5.42
CA ARG A 116 -7.69 -6.72 -4.22
C ARG A 116 -8.82 -7.69 -4.55
N LYS A 117 -9.68 -7.32 -5.51
CA LYS A 117 -10.86 -8.10 -5.92
C LYS A 117 -10.50 -9.40 -6.65
N GLU A 118 -9.38 -9.43 -7.37
CA GLU A 118 -9.09 -10.52 -8.32
C GLU A 118 -7.85 -11.33 -7.94
N LYS A 119 -6.91 -10.75 -7.20
CA LYS A 119 -5.55 -11.30 -7.07
C LYS A 119 -5.03 -11.42 -5.64
N ALA A 120 -5.47 -10.57 -4.70
CA ALA A 120 -4.96 -10.56 -3.32
C ALA A 120 -5.58 -11.66 -2.44
N TYR A 121 -5.36 -12.91 -2.82
CA TYR A 121 -5.93 -14.11 -2.20
C TYR A 121 -4.87 -15.09 -1.73
N GLY A 122 -5.29 -16.06 -0.93
CA GLY A 122 -4.41 -17.09 -0.38
C GLY A 122 -3.52 -16.62 0.78
N PRO A 123 -2.69 -17.56 1.29
CA PRO A 123 -1.73 -17.30 2.35
C PRO A 123 -0.84 -16.09 2.07
N GLN A 124 -0.46 -15.39 3.13
CA GLN A 124 0.48 -14.28 3.07
C GLN A 124 1.84 -14.65 3.69
N CYS A 125 2.92 -14.19 3.06
CA CYS A 125 4.28 -14.25 3.63
C CYS A 125 4.87 -12.84 3.69
N ASP A 126 5.32 -12.41 4.88
CA ASP A 126 5.83 -11.06 5.12
C ASP A 126 7.36 -11.01 5.10
N TYR A 127 7.92 -9.99 4.44
CA TYR A 127 9.35 -9.72 4.36
C TYR A 127 9.64 -8.28 4.84
N PHE A 128 9.54 -8.08 6.15
CA PHE A 128 9.74 -6.80 6.83
C PHE A 128 11.14 -6.78 7.46
N ASP A 129 12.17 -6.92 6.61
CA ASP A 129 13.56 -7.22 6.98
C ASP A 129 14.55 -6.07 6.68
N HIS A 130 14.08 -4.98 6.07
CA HIS A 130 14.89 -3.79 5.79
C HIS A 130 14.10 -2.50 6.08
N PRO A 131 14.68 -1.52 6.79
CA PRO A 131 13.96 -0.32 7.27
C PRO A 131 13.37 0.53 6.14
N SER A 132 13.97 0.50 4.95
CA SER A 132 13.48 1.29 3.81
C SER A 132 12.89 0.46 2.68
N CYS A 133 12.87 -0.88 2.79
CA CYS A 133 12.37 -1.74 1.71
C CYS A 133 11.72 -2.99 2.29
N ILE A 134 10.39 -2.99 2.30
CA ILE A 134 9.58 -4.11 2.79
C ILE A 134 8.77 -4.71 1.66
N GLY A 135 8.34 -5.95 1.85
CA GLY A 135 7.46 -6.63 0.90
C GLY A 135 6.65 -7.71 1.55
N TRP A 136 5.69 -8.23 0.81
CA TRP A 136 4.94 -9.42 1.17
C TRP A 136 4.38 -10.09 -0.08
N THR A 137 4.08 -11.37 0.02
CA THR A 137 3.44 -12.12 -1.06
C THR A 137 2.07 -12.60 -0.64
N ARG A 138 1.21 -12.82 -1.63
CA ARG A 138 -0.06 -13.52 -1.53
C ARG A 138 0.04 -14.71 -2.48
N GLU A 139 -0.12 -15.93 -1.99
CA GLU A 139 0.12 -17.14 -2.80
C GLU A 139 -1.00 -17.45 -3.81
N GLY A 140 -2.11 -16.73 -3.73
CA GLY A 140 -3.32 -17.05 -4.50
C GLY A 140 -4.06 -18.27 -3.94
N ASP A 141 -5.22 -18.54 -4.50
CA ASP A 141 -6.02 -19.73 -4.17
C ASP A 141 -6.62 -20.37 -5.43
N GLN A 142 -7.30 -21.51 -5.24
CA GLN A 142 -7.89 -22.28 -6.33
C GLN A 142 -9.21 -21.70 -6.84
N GLU A 143 -9.86 -20.82 -6.09
CA GLU A 143 -11.15 -20.23 -6.44
C GLU A 143 -10.98 -19.01 -7.36
N HIS A 144 -9.81 -18.36 -7.29
CA HIS A 144 -9.49 -17.15 -8.03
C HIS A 144 -8.37 -17.43 -9.03
N GLU A 145 -8.74 -17.60 -10.30
CA GLU A 145 -7.80 -17.90 -11.38
C GLU A 145 -6.70 -16.84 -11.49
N ASN A 146 -5.44 -17.31 -11.55
CA ASN A 146 -4.25 -16.45 -11.60
C ASN A 146 -4.18 -15.44 -10.45
N SER A 147 -4.88 -15.67 -9.34
CA SER A 147 -4.63 -14.93 -8.10
C SER A 147 -3.24 -15.23 -7.57
N GLY A 148 -2.75 -14.36 -6.69
CA GLY A 148 -1.38 -14.34 -6.20
C GLY A 148 -0.65 -13.09 -6.65
N LEU A 149 0.11 -12.51 -5.71
CA LEU A 149 0.81 -11.23 -5.87
C LEU A 149 2.14 -11.25 -5.12
N ALA A 150 3.13 -10.52 -5.61
CA ALA A 150 4.29 -10.10 -4.82
C ALA A 150 4.33 -8.58 -4.75
N ILE A 151 4.34 -8.04 -3.54
CA ILE A 151 4.32 -6.60 -3.29
C ILE A 151 5.66 -6.20 -2.72
N ILE A 152 6.26 -5.16 -3.27
CA ILE A 152 7.47 -4.55 -2.74
C ILE A 152 7.32 -3.04 -2.77
N LEU A 153 7.74 -2.39 -1.69
CA LEU A 153 7.70 -0.94 -1.56
C LEU A 153 8.97 -0.41 -0.92
N SER A 154 9.35 0.80 -1.31
CA SER A 154 10.47 1.56 -0.77
C SER A 154 10.05 2.98 -0.39
N ASN A 155 10.55 3.48 0.74
CA ASN A 155 10.46 4.89 1.13
C ASN A 155 11.79 5.65 0.95
N GLY A 156 12.80 5.01 0.37
CA GLY A 156 14.12 5.59 0.08
C GLY A 156 14.57 5.22 -1.33
N GLU A 157 15.78 4.68 -1.47
CA GLU A 157 16.33 4.22 -2.76
C GLU A 157 15.55 3.05 -3.38
N ALA A 158 15.83 2.75 -4.65
CA ALA A 158 15.27 1.58 -5.32
C ALA A 158 15.58 0.29 -4.55
N GLY A 159 14.58 -0.58 -4.44
CA GLY A 159 14.63 -1.77 -3.60
C GLY A 159 14.48 -3.06 -4.39
N HIS A 160 15.19 -4.10 -3.98
CA HIS A 160 15.09 -5.46 -4.51
C HIS A 160 14.81 -6.43 -3.38
N LYS A 161 14.01 -7.46 -3.66
CA LYS A 161 13.73 -8.51 -2.68
C LYS A 161 13.41 -9.85 -3.35
N ALA A 162 14.16 -10.87 -2.94
CA ALA A 162 13.80 -12.26 -3.18
C ALA A 162 12.59 -12.61 -2.31
N MET A 163 11.48 -13.00 -2.93
CA MET A 163 10.29 -13.44 -2.19
C MET A 163 9.69 -14.70 -2.82
N GLU A 164 9.16 -15.58 -1.98
CA GLU A 164 8.41 -16.76 -2.37
C GLU A 164 6.94 -16.39 -2.65
N VAL A 165 6.49 -16.68 -3.87
CA VAL A 165 5.08 -16.57 -4.28
C VAL A 165 4.39 -17.94 -4.38
N GLY A 166 5.16 -19.02 -4.32
CA GLY A 166 4.68 -20.40 -4.34
C GLY A 166 5.03 -21.16 -5.63
N VAL A 167 5.30 -22.45 -5.49
CA VAL A 167 5.74 -23.36 -6.58
C VAL A 167 4.72 -23.47 -7.72
N GLN A 168 3.45 -23.16 -7.48
CA GLN A 168 2.40 -23.10 -8.49
C GLN A 168 2.63 -22.00 -9.55
N PHE A 169 3.50 -21.03 -9.26
CA PHE A 169 3.92 -20.02 -10.23
C PHE A 169 5.25 -20.34 -10.92
N ALA A 170 5.89 -21.48 -10.63
CA ALA A 170 7.16 -21.84 -11.26
C ALA A 170 7.09 -21.74 -12.79
N GLY A 171 8.06 -21.01 -13.37
CA GLY A 171 8.14 -20.73 -14.81
C GLY A 171 7.17 -19.65 -15.33
N LYS A 172 6.28 -19.10 -14.49
CA LYS A 172 5.42 -17.98 -14.88
C LYS A 172 6.20 -16.66 -14.82
N THR A 173 5.75 -15.73 -15.64
CA THR A 173 6.27 -14.35 -15.69
C THR A 173 5.32 -13.42 -14.96
N PHE A 174 5.88 -12.60 -14.07
CA PHE A 174 5.18 -11.54 -13.35
C PHE A 174 5.57 -10.18 -13.93
N THR A 175 4.59 -9.27 -14.01
CA THR A 175 4.79 -7.87 -14.39
C THR A 175 4.22 -6.94 -13.32
N ASP A 176 4.75 -5.71 -13.22
CA ASP A 176 4.23 -4.71 -12.30
C ASP A 176 2.87 -4.21 -12.76
N GLN A 177 1.85 -4.56 -11.99
CA GLN A 177 0.45 -4.29 -12.26
C GLN A 177 0.10 -2.82 -12.07
N LEU A 178 0.94 -2.02 -11.40
CA LEU A 178 0.79 -0.57 -11.28
C LEU A 178 1.52 0.21 -12.38
N GLY A 179 2.40 -0.46 -13.13
CA GLY A 179 3.18 0.15 -14.22
C GLY A 179 4.25 1.13 -13.74
N HIS A 180 4.62 1.11 -12.47
CA HIS A 180 5.69 1.97 -11.92
C HIS A 180 7.07 1.44 -12.34
N ALA A 181 7.25 0.13 -12.31
CA ALA A 181 8.46 -0.56 -12.76
C ALA A 181 8.26 -1.19 -14.15
N GLN A 182 9.29 -1.11 -14.99
CA GLN A 182 9.31 -1.73 -16.32
C GLN A 182 10.12 -3.02 -16.28
N GLY A 183 9.60 -4.10 -16.87
CA GLY A 183 10.30 -5.39 -16.96
C GLY A 183 9.44 -6.55 -16.50
N GLU A 184 10.10 -7.69 -16.32
CA GLU A 184 9.48 -8.99 -16.04
C GLU A 184 10.27 -9.71 -14.96
N VAL A 185 9.57 -10.39 -14.05
CA VAL A 185 10.17 -11.29 -13.05
C VAL A 185 9.71 -12.71 -13.35
N VAL A 186 10.66 -13.61 -13.67
CA VAL A 186 10.36 -15.02 -13.88
C VAL A 186 10.50 -15.77 -12.56
N ILE A 187 9.46 -16.49 -12.17
CA ILE A 187 9.47 -17.29 -10.94
C ILE A 187 10.23 -18.59 -11.19
N ASN A 188 11.18 -18.90 -10.32
CA ASN A 188 12.01 -20.09 -10.44
C ASN A 188 11.25 -21.38 -10.05
N GLU A 189 11.91 -22.53 -10.20
CA GLU A 189 11.32 -23.86 -9.92
C GLU A 189 10.87 -24.05 -8.46
N ASN A 190 11.43 -23.26 -7.53
CA ASN A 190 11.08 -23.30 -6.11
C ASN A 190 9.99 -22.28 -5.74
N GLY A 191 9.43 -21.54 -6.70
CA GLY A 191 8.39 -20.55 -6.42
C GLY A 191 8.91 -19.18 -5.96
N TRP A 192 10.21 -18.89 -6.16
CA TRP A 192 10.83 -17.62 -5.76
C TRP A 192 11.04 -16.70 -6.97
N GLY A 193 10.89 -15.39 -6.74
CA GLY A 193 11.21 -14.34 -7.71
C GLY A 193 12.04 -13.22 -7.05
N GLU A 194 12.89 -12.58 -7.85
CA GLU A 194 13.63 -11.37 -7.47
C GLU A 194 12.82 -10.14 -7.90
N PHE A 195 12.00 -9.62 -6.99
CA PHE A 195 11.12 -8.48 -7.26
C PHE A 195 11.82 -7.17 -6.95
N TYR A 196 11.34 -6.08 -7.57
CA TYR A 196 11.91 -4.75 -7.37
C TYR A 196 10.85 -3.65 -7.40
N CYS A 197 11.20 -2.50 -6.85
CA CYS A 197 10.47 -1.24 -7.01
C CYS A 197 11.45 -0.08 -7.16
N GLU A 198 10.98 0.97 -7.84
CA GLU A 198 11.73 2.22 -7.96
C GLU A 198 11.86 2.95 -6.61
N ALA A 199 12.80 3.90 -6.54
CA ALA A 199 13.00 4.73 -5.35
C ALA A 199 11.70 5.46 -4.94
N GLY A 200 11.39 5.46 -3.65
CA GLY A 200 10.21 6.10 -3.09
C GLY A 200 8.89 5.60 -3.69
N SER A 201 8.86 4.36 -4.20
CA SER A 201 7.74 3.81 -4.96
C SER A 201 7.25 2.46 -4.40
N VAL A 202 6.19 1.95 -5.00
CA VAL A 202 5.59 0.64 -4.73
C VAL A 202 5.33 -0.06 -6.06
N SER A 203 5.62 -1.36 -6.10
CA SER A 203 5.32 -2.23 -7.24
C SER A 203 4.52 -3.44 -6.78
N VAL A 204 3.55 -3.84 -7.59
CA VAL A 204 2.68 -4.98 -7.32
C VAL A 204 2.82 -5.95 -8.47
N TRP A 205 3.60 -6.99 -8.27
CA TRP A 205 3.91 -8.00 -9.27
C TRP A 205 2.85 -9.09 -9.28
N GLY A 206 2.39 -9.47 -10.47
CA GLY A 206 1.43 -10.55 -10.65
C GLY A 206 1.47 -11.10 -12.07
N VAL A 207 0.82 -12.25 -12.27
CA VAL A 207 0.59 -12.81 -13.61
C VAL A 207 -0.41 -11.90 -14.34
N ALA A 208 -0.04 -11.48 -15.55
CA ALA A 208 -0.88 -10.68 -16.45
C ALA A 208 -2.25 -11.33 -16.73
#